data_AF-A0AA88GL77-F1
#
_entry.id   AF-A0AA88GL77-F1
#
_cell.length_a   1.000
_cell.length_b   1.000
_cell.length_c   1.000
_cell.angle_alpha   90.00
_cell.angle_beta   90.00
_cell.angle_gamma   90.00
#
_symmetry.space_group_name_H-M   'P 1'
#
loop_
_entity.id
_entity.type
_entity.pdbx_description
1 polymer ?
#
loop_
_entity_poly.entity_id
_entity_poly.type
_entity_poly.pdbx_seq_one_letter_code
_entity_poly.pdbx_strand_id
1 'polypeptide(L)' 'MGLLEDSTPKVEKSMGMIILIINFLFPGFGTILAAILTSEKEKMTSTLIVGILQMFLSWLLIGWLWAIWWGYKIMQVSNA' A
#
# COMPACT_ATOMS: atom_id res chain seq x y z
N MET A 1 -2.85 -21.61 -4.52
CA MET A 1 -3.99 -21.08 -5.28
C MET A 1 -4.17 -19.63 -4.84
N GLY A 2 -3.31 -18.72 -5.31
CA GLY A 2 -3.07 -17.42 -4.63
C GLY A 2 -2.81 -16.25 -5.58
N LEU A 3 -3.33 -16.32 -6.82
CA LEU A 3 -3.18 -15.24 -7.82
C LEU A 3 -4.27 -14.17 -7.71
N LEU A 4 -5.45 -14.51 -7.15
CA LEU A 4 -6.59 -13.60 -6.96
C LEU A 4 -6.88 -13.31 -5.46
N GLU A 5 -6.04 -13.80 -4.56
CA GLU A 5 -6.20 -13.54 -3.14
C GLU A 5 -5.80 -12.09 -2.85
N ASP A 6 -6.66 -11.37 -2.12
CA ASP A 6 -6.45 -9.94 -1.87
C ASP A 6 -5.16 -9.74 -1.08
N SER A 7 -4.14 -9.25 -1.79
CA SER A 7 -2.80 -9.02 -1.25
C SER A 7 -2.72 -7.71 -0.46
N THR A 8 -3.84 -7.00 -0.29
CA THR A 8 -3.90 -5.76 0.47
C THR A 8 -3.64 -6.07 1.95
N PRO A 9 -2.62 -5.46 2.57
CA PRO A 9 -2.29 -5.68 3.98
C PRO A 9 -3.27 -4.95 4.90
N LYS A 10 -3.55 -5.54 6.05
CA LYS A 10 -4.21 -4.89 7.19
C LYS A 10 -3.20 -4.20 8.10
N VAL A 11 -3.49 -2.95 8.43
CA VAL A 11 -2.75 -2.16 9.42
C VAL A 11 -3.71 -1.62 10.49
N GLU A 12 -3.18 -0.92 11.48
CA GLU A 12 -4.02 -0.18 12.42
C GLU A 12 -4.91 0.83 11.70
N LYS A 13 -6.16 0.98 12.15
CA LYS A 13 -7.20 1.84 11.56
C LYS A 13 -6.72 3.26 11.25
N SER A 14 -6.10 3.91 12.25
CA SER A 14 -5.55 5.27 12.13
C SER A 14 -4.43 5.33 11.09
N MET A 15 -3.65 4.25 10.98
CA MET A 15 -2.52 4.19 10.07
C MET A 15 -2.95 4.04 8.61
N GLY A 16 -4.09 3.39 8.34
CA GLY A 16 -4.64 3.27 6.99
C GLY A 16 -4.90 4.63 6.34
N MET A 17 -5.45 5.59 7.09
CA MET A 17 -5.66 6.96 6.60
C MET A 17 -4.33 7.71 6.38
N ILE A 18 -3.37 7.55 7.31
CA ILE A 18 -2.04 8.17 7.20
C ILE A 18 -1.31 7.65 5.94
N ILE A 19 -1.40 6.34 5.66
CA ILE A 19 -0.79 5.73 4.47
C ILE A 19 -1.35 6.31 3.18
N LEU A 20 -2.68 6.53 3.10
CA LEU A 20 -3.29 7.16 1.93
C LEU A 20 -2.77 8.59 1.71
N ILE A 21 -2.67 9.39 2.77
CA ILE A 21 -2.13 10.76 2.70
C ILE A 21 -0.67 10.75 2.25
N ILE A 22 0.16 9.84 2.80
CA ILE A 22 1.56 9.72 2.41
C ILE A 22 1.66 9.32 0.93
N ASN A 23 0.90 8.32 0.47
CA ASN A 23 0.95 7.89 -0.93
C ASN A 23 0.47 8.96 -1.92
N PHE A 24 -0.40 9.89 -1.49
CA PHE A 24 -0.81 11.03 -2.31
C PHE A 24 0.36 12.03 -2.54
N LEU A 25 1.16 12.30 -1.50
CA LEU A 25 2.29 13.25 -1.55
C LEU A 25 3.59 12.61 -2.04
N PHE A 26 3.86 11.38 -1.60
CA PHE A 26 5.08 10.61 -1.80
C PHE A 26 4.70 9.17 -2.20
N PRO A 27 4.40 8.93 -3.48
CA PRO A 27 3.91 7.63 -3.93
C PRO A 27 4.93 6.51 -3.67
N GLY A 28 4.43 5.40 -3.11
CA GLY A 28 5.25 4.24 -2.75
C GLY A 28 5.75 4.26 -1.30
N PHE A 29 6.00 5.43 -0.70
CA PHE A 29 6.48 5.52 0.70
C PHE A 29 5.43 5.03 1.70
N GLY A 30 4.18 5.42 1.52
CA GLY A 30 3.08 4.97 2.38
C GLY A 30 2.88 3.46 2.27
N THR A 31 3.02 2.91 1.06
CA THR A 31 2.94 1.46 0.82
C THR A 31 4.10 0.70 1.47
N ILE A 32 5.33 1.21 1.41
CA ILE A 32 6.49 0.61 2.12
C ILE A 32 6.25 0.63 3.63
N LEU A 33 5.73 1.73 4.17
CA LEU A 33 5.39 1.83 5.59
C LEU A 33 4.29 0.84 5.98
N ALA A 34 3.28 0.65 5.13
CA ALA A 34 2.24 -0.36 5.31
C ALA A 34 2.82 -1.78 5.35
N ALA A 35 3.85 -2.07 4.54
CA ALA A 35 4.54 -3.36 4.57
C ALA A 35 5.23 -3.62 5.91
N ILE A 36 5.78 -2.59 6.56
CA ILE A 36 6.46 -2.72 7.86
C ILE A 36 5.45 -2.82 9.01
N LEU A 37 4.31 -2.12 8.90
CA LEU A 37 3.31 -2.02 9.96
C LEU A 37 2.19 -3.07 9.87
N THR A 38 2.15 -3.87 8.81
CA THR A 38 1.15 -4.93 8.64
C THR A 38 1.29 -6.00 9.73
N SER A 39 0.16 -6.48 10.25
CA SER A 39 0.12 -7.67 11.10
C SER A 39 0.21 -8.97 10.27
N GLU A 40 -0.03 -8.90 8.96
CA GLU A 40 -0.07 -10.03 8.02
C GLU A 40 1.30 -10.22 7.37
N LYS A 41 2.16 -11.04 8.00
CA LYS A 41 3.56 -11.23 7.57
C LYS A 41 3.68 -11.81 6.15
N GLU A 42 2.73 -12.64 5.74
CA GLU A 42 2.66 -13.21 4.39
C GLU A 42 2.45 -12.14 3.30
N LYS A 43 1.87 -10.98 3.64
CA LYS A 43 1.63 -9.86 2.70
C LYS A 43 2.72 -8.80 2.74
N MET A 44 3.64 -8.85 3.71
CA MET A 44 4.72 -7.88 3.88
C MET A 44 5.58 -7.76 2.61
N THR A 45 6.15 -8.86 2.13
CA THR A 45 7.07 -8.85 0.98
C THR A 45 6.40 -8.34 -0.29
N SER A 46 5.18 -8.82 -0.57
CA SER A 46 4.40 -8.36 -1.73
C SER A 46 4.09 -6.87 -1.65
N THR A 47 3.70 -6.37 -0.48
CA THR A 47 3.43 -4.94 -0.27
C THR A 47 4.69 -4.10 -0.43
N LEU A 48 5.83 -4.58 0.08
CA LEU A 48 7.11 -3.89 -0.06
C LEU A 48 7.51 -3.75 -1.53
N ILE A 49 7.38 -4.83 -2.31
CA ILE A 49 7.64 -4.82 -3.75
C ILE A 49 6.72 -3.84 -4.47
N VAL A 50 5.42 -3.84 -4.15
CA VAL A 50 4.45 -2.88 -4.72
C VAL A 50 4.87 -1.44 -4.42
N GLY A 51 5.28 -1.13 -3.19
CA GLY A 51 5.73 0.22 -2.83
C GLY A 51 6.98 0.67 -3.58
N ILE A 52 7.95 -0.22 -3.76
CA ILE A 52 9.16 0.06 -4.55
C ILE A 52 8.81 0.29 -6.02
N LEU A 53 7.97 -0.57 -6.61
CA LEU A 53 7.51 -0.41 -8.00
C LEU A 53 6.73 0.89 -8.20
N GLN A 54 5.86 1.26 -7.27
CA GLN A 54 5.14 2.53 -7.29
C GLN A 54 6.11 3.70 -7.35
N MET A 55 7.18 3.69 -6.55
CA MET A 55 8.18 4.77 -6.54
C MET A 55 8.87 4.93 -7.90
N PHE A 56 9.31 3.83 -8.54
CA PHE A 56 9.94 3.87 -9.87
C PHE A 56 8.97 4.26 -10.99
N LEU A 57 7.71 3.80 -10.90
CA LEU A 57 6.67 4.08 -11.91
C LEU A 57 5.99 5.43 -11.71
N SER A 58 6.27 6.14 -10.61
CA SER A 58 5.61 7.41 -10.28
C SER A 58 5.95 8.52 -11.26
N TRP A 59 7.14 8.49 -11.87
CA TRP A 59 7.53 9.42 -12.92
C TRP A 59 6.61 9.34 -14.17
N LEU A 60 6.01 8.17 -14.42
CA LEU A 60 5.08 7.95 -15.53
C LEU A 60 3.62 8.26 -15.16
N LEU A 61 3.36 8.88 -14.00
CA LEU A 61 2.04 9.10 -13.38
C LEU A 61 1.25 7.83 -13.02
N ILE A 62 1.51 6.71 -13.70
CA ILE A 62 0.90 5.40 -13.45
C ILE A 62 1.21 4.92 -12.03
N GLY A 63 2.47 5.04 -11.58
CA GLY A 63 2.86 4.65 -10.21
C GLY A 63 2.19 5.51 -9.14
N TRP A 64 1.92 6.79 -9.43
CA TRP A 64 1.27 7.70 -8.51
C TRP A 64 -0.22 7.40 -8.33
N LEU A 65 -0.96 7.25 -9.44
CA LEU A 65 -2.37 6.84 -9.40
C LEU A 65 -2.52 5.46 -8.72
N TRP A 66 -1.60 4.55 -9.00
CA TRP A 66 -1.58 3.24 -8.35
C TRP A 66 -1.34 3.35 -6.85
N ALA A 67 -0.41 4.22 -6.40
CA ALA A 67 -0.15 4.45 -4.98
C ALA A 67 -1.38 4.98 -4.23
N ILE A 68 -2.14 5.91 -4.83
CA ILE A 68 -3.37 6.45 -4.25
C ILE A 68 -4.43 5.35 -4.14
N TRP A 69 -4.69 4.61 -5.23
CA TRP A 69 -5.66 3.52 -5.22
C TRP A 69 -5.28 2.43 -4.21
N TRP A 70 -4.00 2.07 -4.11
CA TRP A 70 -3.51 1.09 -3.17
C TRP A 70 -3.65 1.57 -1.71
N GLY A 71 -3.32 2.83 -1.43
CA GLY A 71 -3.53 3.44 -0.12
C GLY A 71 -5.00 3.45 0.29
N TYR A 72 -5.91 3.69 -0.66
CA TYR A 72 -7.35 3.65 -0.40
C TYR A 72 -7.84 2.24 -0.03
N LYS A 73 -7.35 1.21 -0.73
CA LYS A 73 -7.66 -0.18 -0.38
C LYS A 73 -7.16 -0.56 1.01
N ILE A 74 -5.92 -0.18 1.36
CA ILE A 74 -5.36 -0.42 2.70
C ILE A 74 -6.24 0.24 3.77
N MET A 75 -6.68 1.48 3.55
CA MET A 75 -7.58 2.20 4.45
C MET A 75 -8.93 1.48 4.60
N GLN A 76 -9.54 1.03 3.50
CA GLN A 76 -10.82 0.30 3.56
C GLN A 76 -10.71 -1.00 4.35
N VAL A 77 -9.69 -1.81 4.03
CA VAL A 77 -9.50 -3.14 4.62
C VAL A 77 -9.08 -3.06 6.09
N SER A 78 -8.42 -1.96 6.50
CA SER A 78 -8.06 -1.67 7.89
C SER A 78 -9.20 -1.06 8.72
N ASN A 79 -10.22 -0.50 8.05
CA ASN A 79 -11.40 0.08 8.71
C ASN A 79 -12.57 -0.91 8.85
N ALA A 80 -12.48 -2.08 8.19
CA ALA A 80 -13.46 -3.17 8.20
C ALA A 80 -13.14 -4.21 9.27
#